data_AF-D2HDP7-F1
#
_entry.id   AF-D2HDP7-F1
#
_cell.length_a   1.000
_cell.length_b   1.000
_cell.length_c   1.000
_cell.angle_alpha   90.00
_cell.angle_beta   90.00
_cell.angle_gamma   90.00
#
_symmetry.space_group_name_H-M   'P 1'
#
loop_
_entity.id
_entity.type
_entity.pdbx_description
1 polymer ?
#
loop_
_entity_poly.entity_id
_entity_poly.type
_entity_poly.pdbx_seq_one_letter_code
_entity_poly.pdbx_strand_id
1 'polypeptide(L)'
;SAKDMKHRLGFLLQKSDSCEHNSSHSKKDKVVVCQRVSQEEVKKWAESLENLISHECGLAAFKAFLKSEYSEENIDFWISCEEYKKIKSPSKLSPKAKKIYNEFISVQATKEVNLDSCTREETSRNMLEPTITCFDEAQKRIFNLMEKDSYRRFLKSRFYLDLANSSSTGSEKQKGAKSSADCPSLVPQCA
;
A
#
# COMPACT_ATOMS: atom_id res chain seq x y z
N SER A 1 43.28 -44.87 2.32
CA SER A 1 43.20 -44.51 3.75
C SER A 1 41.85 -43.90 4.01
N ALA A 2 41.07 -44.46 4.95
CA ALA A 2 39.80 -43.92 5.42
C ALA A 2 39.46 -44.56 6.77
N LYS A 3 38.90 -43.80 7.72
CA LYS A 3 38.32 -44.32 8.96
C LYS A 3 36.98 -43.62 9.21
N ASP A 4 35.88 -44.35 9.08
CA ASP A 4 34.59 -43.95 9.64
C ASP A 4 34.70 -43.95 11.17
N MET A 5 34.13 -42.93 11.82
CA MET A 5 33.89 -42.94 13.26
C MET A 5 32.51 -42.34 13.55
N LYS A 6 31.47 -43.15 13.36
CA LYS A 6 30.19 -43.00 14.07
C LYS A 6 30.36 -43.27 15.57
N HIS A 7 29.24 -43.14 16.31
CA HIS A 7 29.05 -43.18 17.77
C HIS A 7 28.99 -41.78 18.42
N ARG A 8 28.05 -41.48 19.33
CA ARG A 8 26.91 -42.26 19.86
C ARG A 8 25.77 -41.31 20.27
N LEU A 9 24.53 -41.80 20.24
CA LEU A 9 23.35 -41.09 20.74
C LEU A 9 23.02 -41.50 22.19
N GLY A 10 22.43 -40.57 22.95
CA GLY A 10 21.67 -40.85 24.18
C GLY A 10 22.23 -40.20 25.45
N PHE A 11 21.45 -39.97 26.50
CA PHE A 11 19.98 -39.97 26.66
C PHE A 11 19.64 -39.30 28.01
N LEU A 12 18.35 -39.06 28.30
CA LEU A 12 17.80 -38.49 29.55
C LEU A 12 18.13 -37.01 29.83
N LEU A 13 17.39 -36.32 30.71
CA LEU A 13 15.93 -36.03 30.72
C LEU A 13 15.67 -34.99 31.83
N GLN A 14 14.59 -34.22 31.68
CA GLN A 14 13.74 -33.71 32.77
C GLN A 14 14.33 -32.75 33.83
N LYS A 15 13.98 -31.47 33.72
CA LYS A 15 13.56 -30.65 34.87
C LYS A 15 12.58 -29.56 34.45
N SER A 16 11.72 -29.17 35.38
CA SER A 16 10.64 -28.20 35.25
C SER A 16 10.54 -27.41 36.57
N ASP A 17 9.81 -26.30 36.73
CA ASP A 17 8.88 -25.60 35.83
C ASP A 17 9.43 -24.16 35.55
N SER A 18 8.72 -23.06 35.21
CA SER A 18 7.29 -22.78 35.18
C SER A 18 6.86 -21.62 34.24
N CYS A 19 5.54 -21.48 34.20
CA CYS A 19 4.70 -20.40 33.69
C CYS A 19 4.89 -19.04 34.46
N GLU A 20 4.50 -17.84 33.99
CA GLU A 20 3.83 -17.37 32.76
C GLU A 20 4.38 -15.98 32.33
N HIS A 21 4.20 -15.57 31.07
CA HIS A 21 3.40 -14.37 30.76
C HIS A 21 2.97 -14.31 29.29
N ASN A 22 1.71 -13.98 29.03
CA ASN A 22 1.14 -13.89 27.68
C ASN A 22 1.51 -12.56 27.00
N SER A 23 2.00 -12.64 25.76
CA SER A 23 1.81 -11.56 24.78
C SER A 23 1.67 -12.15 23.37
N SER A 24 0.47 -12.63 23.07
CA SER A 24 0.03 -12.96 21.72
C SER A 24 -0.12 -11.69 20.88
N HIS A 25 1.00 -11.12 20.43
CA HIS A 25 1.01 -10.04 19.45
C HIS A 25 0.65 -10.56 18.06
N SER A 26 -0.63 -10.94 17.92
CA SER A 26 -1.34 -11.01 16.66
C SER A 26 -1.05 -9.75 15.88
N LYS A 27 -0.33 -9.89 14.76
CA LYS A 27 -0.12 -8.80 13.80
C LYS A 27 -1.46 -8.48 13.16
N LYS A 28 -2.27 -7.66 13.83
CA LYS A 28 -3.42 -7.01 13.19
C LYS A 28 -2.88 -6.26 11.99
N ASP A 29 -3.36 -6.61 10.81
CA ASP A 29 -3.29 -5.71 9.68
C ASP A 29 -3.86 -4.37 10.12
N LYS A 30 -3.04 -3.33 10.06
CA LYS A 30 -3.55 -1.96 10.10
C LYS A 30 -4.26 -1.73 8.78
N VAL A 31 -5.51 -2.21 8.69
CA VAL A 31 -6.52 -1.57 7.86
C VAL A 31 -6.52 -0.12 8.30
N VAL A 32 -5.91 0.74 7.49
CA VAL A 32 -5.94 2.19 7.70
C VAL A 32 -7.38 2.60 7.46
N VAL A 33 -8.15 2.63 8.55
CA VAL A 33 -9.48 3.25 8.57
C VAL A 33 -9.24 4.72 8.31
N CYS A 34 -9.27 5.08 7.03
CA CYS A 34 -9.05 6.43 6.58
C CYS A 34 -10.08 7.33 7.24
N GLN A 35 -9.62 8.13 8.20
CA GLN A 35 -10.45 9.09 8.92
C GLN A 35 -11.04 10.05 7.89
N ARG A 36 -12.38 10.23 7.93
CA ARG A 36 -13.18 10.84 6.86
C ARG A 36 -12.54 12.12 6.30
N VAL A 37 -11.87 11.99 5.15
CA VAL A 37 -11.12 13.07 4.51
C VAL A 37 -12.08 14.19 4.11
N SER A 38 -11.65 15.45 4.22
CA SER A 38 -12.47 16.58 3.79
C SER A 38 -12.60 16.59 2.26
N GLN A 39 -13.75 17.05 1.76
CA GLN A 39 -13.98 17.20 0.32
C GLN A 39 -13.05 18.23 -0.34
N GLU A 40 -12.44 19.11 0.46
CA GLU A 40 -11.39 20.04 0.02
C GLU A 40 -10.07 19.30 -0.20
N GLU A 41 -9.69 18.40 0.70
CA GLU A 41 -8.44 17.64 0.61
C GLU A 41 -8.51 16.60 -0.52
N VAL A 42 -9.64 15.91 -0.71
CA VAL A 42 -9.82 15.00 -1.86
C VAL A 42 -9.67 15.76 -3.19
N LYS A 43 -10.15 17.00 -3.29
CA LYS A 43 -10.00 17.81 -4.52
C LYS A 43 -8.54 18.13 -4.84
N LYS A 44 -7.70 18.43 -3.83
CA LYS A 44 -6.25 18.67 -4.03
C LYS A 44 -5.55 17.48 -4.67
N TRP A 45 -6.01 16.26 -4.37
CA TRP A 45 -5.45 15.04 -4.96
C TRP A 45 -5.70 14.91 -6.48
N ALA A 46 -6.54 15.75 -7.08
CA ALA A 46 -6.72 15.85 -8.52
C ALA A 46 -5.90 16.99 -9.16
N GLU A 47 -5.35 17.90 -8.36
CA GLU A 47 -4.52 19.02 -8.83
C GLU A 47 -3.12 18.53 -9.22
N SER A 48 -2.50 17.65 -8.41
CA SER A 48 -1.19 17.07 -8.70
C SER A 48 -0.98 15.70 -8.03
N LEU A 49 -0.07 14.89 -8.59
CA LEU A 49 0.28 13.59 -8.00
C LEU A 49 1.02 13.77 -6.66
N GLU A 50 1.81 14.83 -6.49
CA GLU A 50 2.48 15.18 -5.24
C GLU A 50 1.46 15.39 -4.10
N ASN A 51 0.37 16.11 -4.35
CA ASN A 51 -0.72 16.29 -3.37
C ASN A 51 -1.31 14.94 -2.96
N LEU A 52 -1.61 14.07 -3.93
CA LEU A 52 -2.17 12.74 -3.69
C LEU A 52 -1.23 11.87 -2.84
N ILE A 53 0.07 11.79 -3.16
CA ILE A 53 1.00 10.86 -2.49
C ILE A 53 1.63 11.44 -1.21
N SER A 54 1.52 12.75 -0.97
CA SER A 54 1.94 13.38 0.29
C SER A 54 0.93 13.19 1.42
N HIS A 55 -0.35 12.98 1.10
CA HIS A 55 -1.41 12.74 2.08
C HIS A 55 -1.59 11.23 2.34
N GLU A 56 -1.59 10.79 3.60
CA GLU A 56 -1.59 9.34 3.96
C GLU A 56 -2.74 8.56 3.32
N CYS A 57 -3.98 9.06 3.40
CA CYS A 57 -5.12 8.41 2.74
C CYS A 57 -5.05 8.45 1.21
N GLY A 58 -4.42 9.47 0.62
CA GLY A 58 -4.29 9.61 -0.83
C GLY A 58 -3.29 8.59 -1.37
N LEU A 59 -2.12 8.49 -0.71
CA LEU A 59 -1.13 7.46 -0.94
C LEU A 59 -1.72 6.05 -0.77
N ALA A 60 -2.54 5.83 0.26
CA ALA A 60 -3.21 4.54 0.48
C ALA A 60 -4.21 4.21 -0.64
N ALA A 61 -5.04 5.17 -1.06
CA ALA A 61 -5.99 4.99 -2.16
C ALA A 61 -5.28 4.74 -3.51
N PHE A 62 -4.22 5.50 -3.80
CA PHE A 62 -3.44 5.35 -5.02
C PHE A 62 -2.70 4.02 -5.06
N LYS A 63 -2.10 3.58 -3.95
CA LYS A 63 -1.46 2.26 -3.83
C LYS A 63 -2.47 1.11 -3.94
N ALA A 64 -3.69 1.27 -3.42
CA ALA A 64 -4.76 0.28 -3.61
C ALA A 64 -5.23 0.19 -5.08
N PHE A 65 -5.25 1.32 -5.78
CA PHE A 65 -5.52 1.39 -7.22
C PHE A 65 -4.40 0.73 -8.06
N LEU A 66 -3.13 1.08 -7.83
CA LEU A 66 -1.98 0.49 -8.55
C LEU A 66 -1.92 -1.03 -8.38
N LYS A 67 -2.28 -1.55 -7.18
CA LYS A 67 -2.45 -2.99 -6.94
C LYS A 67 -3.52 -3.67 -7.79
N SER A 68 -4.56 -2.94 -8.18
CA SER A 68 -5.59 -3.46 -9.10
C SER A 68 -5.17 -3.41 -10.58
N GLU A 69 -4.11 -2.65 -10.89
CA GLU A 69 -3.47 -2.59 -12.22
C GLU A 69 -2.10 -3.32 -12.26
N TYR A 70 -1.74 -4.08 -11.21
CA TYR A 70 -0.46 -4.80 -11.06
C TYR A 70 0.77 -3.91 -11.32
N SER A 71 0.78 -2.71 -10.73
CA SER A 71 1.82 -1.68 -10.93
C SER A 71 2.26 -0.99 -9.63
N GLU A 72 2.08 -1.63 -8.47
CA GLU A 72 2.43 -1.03 -7.17
C GLU A 72 3.93 -0.91 -6.88
N GLU A 73 4.79 -1.56 -7.66
CA GLU A 73 6.25 -1.42 -7.58
C GLU A 73 6.69 0.02 -7.78
N ASN A 74 6.00 0.78 -8.64
CA ASN A 74 6.31 2.18 -8.92
C ASN A 74 6.18 3.07 -7.67
N ILE A 75 5.09 2.91 -6.89
CA ILE A 75 4.88 3.67 -5.66
C ILE A 75 5.71 3.13 -4.50
N ASP A 76 5.94 1.81 -4.44
CA ASP A 76 6.79 1.19 -3.41
C ASP A 76 8.27 1.58 -3.55
N PHE A 77 8.75 1.72 -4.78
CA PHE A 77 10.06 2.28 -5.08
C PHE A 77 10.12 3.76 -4.67
N TRP A 78 9.13 4.57 -5.07
CA TRP A 78 9.09 6.00 -4.72
C TRP A 78 9.08 6.22 -3.20
N ILE A 79 8.26 5.48 -2.44
CA ILE A 79 8.27 5.48 -0.97
C ILE A 79 9.66 5.08 -0.44
N SER A 80 10.28 4.05 -1.01
CA SER A 80 11.60 3.58 -0.58
C SER A 80 12.70 4.62 -0.79
N CYS A 81 12.64 5.41 -1.85
CA CYS A 81 13.53 6.56 -2.08
C CYS A 81 13.27 7.69 -1.07
N GLU A 82 12.01 7.99 -0.76
CA GLU A 82 11.67 8.98 0.27
C GLU A 82 12.05 8.54 1.69
N GLU A 83 12.10 7.24 2.00
CA GLU A 83 12.73 6.74 3.23
C GLU A 83 14.26 6.87 3.17
N TYR A 84 14.87 6.60 2.02
CA TYR A 84 16.32 6.61 1.83
C TYR A 84 16.93 8.00 2.02
N LYS A 85 16.34 9.05 1.43
CA LYS A 85 16.76 10.45 1.60
C LYS A 85 16.77 10.92 3.06
N LYS A 86 15.97 10.29 3.93
CA LYS A 86 15.87 10.62 5.36
C LYS A 86 16.98 9.97 6.20
N ILE A 87 17.86 9.16 5.60
CA ILE A 87 18.98 8.50 6.32
C ILE A 87 20.14 9.47 6.55
N LYS A 88 20.31 9.90 7.80
CA LYS A 88 21.43 10.73 8.26
C LYS A 88 22.70 9.96 8.65
N SER A 89 22.71 8.63 8.52
CA SER A 89 23.77 7.75 9.04
C SER A 89 24.44 6.98 7.90
N PRO A 90 25.72 7.24 7.56
CA PRO A 90 26.40 6.61 6.42
C PRO A 90 26.40 5.08 6.47
N SER A 91 26.54 4.49 7.66
CA SER A 91 26.51 3.03 7.85
C SER A 91 25.14 2.39 7.58
N LYS A 92 24.05 3.17 7.58
CA LYS A 92 22.71 2.72 7.17
C LYS A 92 22.41 3.00 5.70
N LEU A 93 23.14 3.94 5.08
CA LEU A 93 22.90 4.42 3.73
C LEU A 93 23.21 3.33 2.68
N SER A 94 24.47 2.85 2.62
CA SER A 94 24.86 1.81 1.64
C SER A 94 24.03 0.50 1.75
N PRO A 95 23.68 -0.03 2.95
CA PRO A 95 22.77 -1.18 3.05
C PRO A 95 21.36 -0.93 2.51
N LYS A 96 20.74 0.23 2.79
CA LYS A 96 19.41 0.56 2.23
C LYS A 96 19.49 0.79 0.72
N ALA A 97 20.56 1.40 0.21
CA ALA A 97 20.80 1.56 -1.23
C ALA A 97 20.85 0.19 -1.92
N LYS A 98 21.65 -0.75 -1.39
CA LYS A 98 21.74 -2.12 -1.93
C LYS A 98 20.41 -2.87 -1.87
N LYS A 99 19.59 -2.67 -0.83
CA LYS A 99 18.22 -3.22 -0.79
C LYS A 99 17.36 -2.64 -1.92
N ILE A 100 17.29 -1.31 -2.06
CA ILE A 100 16.47 -0.65 -3.08
C ILE A 100 16.89 -1.08 -4.49
N TYR A 101 18.20 -1.10 -4.76
CA TYR A 101 18.72 -1.52 -6.06
C TYR A 101 18.32 -2.97 -6.40
N ASN A 102 18.49 -3.90 -5.47
CA ASN A 102 18.15 -5.30 -5.68
C ASN A 102 16.63 -5.57 -5.72
N GLU A 103 15.82 -4.75 -5.04
CA GLU A 103 14.36 -4.91 -5.00
C GLU A 103 13.64 -4.24 -6.19
N PHE A 104 14.21 -3.18 -6.78
CA PHE A 104 13.53 -2.36 -7.80
C PHE A 104 14.35 -2.00 -9.06
N ILE A 105 15.68 -1.94 -9.04
CA ILE A 105 16.49 -1.38 -10.15
C ILE A 105 17.22 -2.45 -10.99
N SER A 106 17.54 -3.59 -10.39
CA SER A 106 18.20 -4.69 -11.08
C SER A 106 17.30 -5.31 -12.16
N VAL A 107 17.88 -5.72 -13.29
CA VAL A 107 17.22 -6.49 -14.37
C VAL A 107 16.81 -7.92 -13.93
N GLN A 108 17.05 -8.25 -12.66
CA GLN A 108 16.62 -9.48 -11.99
C GLN A 108 15.80 -9.18 -10.71
N ALA A 109 15.38 -7.94 -10.51
CA ALA A 109 14.55 -7.55 -9.38
C ALA A 109 13.13 -8.13 -9.53
N THR A 110 12.59 -8.69 -8.45
CA THR A 110 11.22 -9.24 -8.44
C THR A 110 10.12 -8.17 -8.54
N LYS A 111 10.51 -6.89 -8.47
CA LYS A 111 9.67 -5.70 -8.62
C LYS A 111 10.41 -4.64 -9.45
N GLU A 112 11.07 -5.04 -10.54
CA GLU A 112 11.79 -4.10 -11.43
C GLU A 112 10.86 -2.99 -11.90
N VAL A 113 11.24 -1.73 -11.64
CA VAL A 113 10.49 -0.55 -12.10
C VAL A 113 10.90 -0.18 -13.53
N ASN A 114 9.93 0.28 -14.33
CA ASN A 114 10.14 0.54 -15.75
C ASN A 114 11.06 1.76 -16.00
N LEU A 115 12.35 1.49 -16.21
CA LEU A 115 13.41 2.48 -16.47
C LEU A 115 14.11 2.21 -17.81
N ASP A 116 14.45 3.30 -18.50
CA ASP A 116 15.40 3.24 -19.61
C ASP A 116 16.81 2.85 -19.15
N SER A 117 17.57 2.20 -20.03
CA SER A 117 18.91 1.69 -19.71
C SER A 117 19.86 2.78 -19.23
N CYS A 118 19.79 3.99 -19.78
CA CYS A 118 20.62 5.12 -19.36
C CYS A 118 20.40 5.47 -17.88
N THR A 119 19.14 5.56 -17.44
CA THR A 119 18.81 5.83 -16.03
C THR A 119 19.22 4.69 -15.10
N ARG A 120 19.06 3.43 -15.55
CA ARG A 120 19.49 2.24 -14.79
C ARG A 120 21.03 2.16 -14.68
N GLU A 121 21.76 2.46 -15.75
CA GLU A 121 23.22 2.55 -15.78
C GLU A 121 23.75 3.71 -14.91
N GLU A 122 23.07 4.87 -14.92
CA GLU A 122 23.39 5.96 -13.98
C GLU A 122 23.22 5.53 -12.54
N THR A 123 22.08 4.92 -12.20
CA THR A 123 21.85 4.39 -10.85
C THR A 123 22.90 3.33 -10.49
N SER A 124 23.34 2.52 -11.46
CA SER A 124 24.40 1.52 -11.28
C SER A 124 25.77 2.14 -10.99
N ARG A 125 26.10 3.29 -11.60
CA ARG A 125 27.29 4.08 -11.25
C ARG A 125 27.17 4.70 -9.85
N ASN A 126 26.02 5.27 -9.52
CA ASN A 126 25.75 5.86 -8.21
C ASN A 126 25.84 4.83 -7.07
N MET A 127 25.58 3.55 -7.35
CA MET A 127 25.72 2.45 -6.39
C MET A 127 27.17 2.12 -5.99
N LEU A 128 28.19 2.65 -6.67
CA LEU A 128 29.59 2.50 -6.27
C LEU A 128 29.91 3.27 -4.99
N GLU A 129 29.39 4.50 -4.86
CA GLU A 129 29.47 5.33 -3.66
C GLU A 129 28.10 5.97 -3.35
N PRO A 130 27.18 5.23 -2.68
CA PRO A 130 25.79 5.67 -2.53
C PRO A 130 25.65 6.93 -1.64
N THR A 131 25.31 8.06 -2.25
CA THR A 131 24.90 9.31 -1.59
C THR A 131 23.38 9.32 -1.35
N ILE A 132 22.85 10.33 -0.63
CA ILE A 132 21.39 10.51 -0.49
C ILE A 132 20.65 10.73 -1.81
N THR A 133 21.35 11.20 -2.86
CA THR A 133 20.82 11.48 -4.21
C THR A 133 20.92 10.29 -5.18
N CYS A 134 21.41 9.13 -4.72
CA CYS A 134 21.73 7.95 -5.53
C CYS A 134 20.61 7.52 -6.53
N PHE A 135 19.36 7.74 -6.16
CA PHE A 135 18.17 7.32 -6.92
C PHE A 135 17.37 8.48 -7.54
N ASP A 136 17.84 9.73 -7.51
CA ASP A 136 16.97 10.90 -7.79
C ASP A 136 16.40 10.92 -9.21
N GLU A 137 17.21 10.67 -10.25
CA GLU A 137 16.70 10.59 -11.63
C GLU A 137 15.79 9.37 -11.84
N ALA A 138 16.13 8.22 -11.25
CA ALA A 138 15.28 7.02 -11.31
C ALA A 138 13.91 7.25 -10.65
N GLN A 139 13.88 7.84 -9.44
CA GLN A 139 12.64 8.20 -8.76
C GLN A 139 11.82 9.20 -9.56
N LYS A 140 12.48 10.19 -10.20
CA LYS A 140 11.85 11.16 -11.10
C LYS A 140 11.28 10.52 -12.36
N ARG A 141 11.95 9.53 -12.97
CA ARG A 141 11.38 8.75 -14.11
C ARG A 141 10.11 8.02 -13.69
N ILE A 142 10.13 7.30 -12.56
CA ILE A 142 8.99 6.52 -12.07
C ILE A 142 7.84 7.41 -11.57
N PHE A 143 8.14 8.56 -10.96
CA PHE A 143 7.13 9.57 -10.65
C PHE A 143 6.43 10.07 -11.92
N ASN A 144 7.22 10.48 -12.94
CA ASN A 144 6.68 10.94 -14.23
C ASN A 144 5.88 9.85 -14.98
N LEU A 145 6.24 8.57 -14.82
CA LEU A 145 5.50 7.43 -15.36
C LEU A 145 4.11 7.34 -14.69
N MET A 146 4.07 7.31 -13.36
CA MET A 146 2.82 7.31 -12.59
C MET A 146 1.94 8.54 -12.91
N GLU A 147 2.54 9.74 -13.01
CA GLU A 147 1.84 11.02 -13.19
C GLU A 147 1.17 11.17 -14.58
N LYS A 148 1.78 10.57 -15.61
CA LYS A 148 1.28 10.60 -16.99
C LYS A 148 0.27 9.49 -17.29
N ASP A 149 0.42 8.33 -16.63
CA ASP A 149 -0.36 7.13 -16.93
C ASP A 149 -1.33 6.78 -15.79
N SER A 150 -0.86 6.06 -14.76
CA SER A 150 -1.68 5.52 -13.67
C SER A 150 -2.49 6.58 -12.92
N TYR A 151 -1.92 7.76 -12.64
CA TYR A 151 -2.61 8.88 -12.00
C TYR A 151 -3.80 9.39 -12.82
N ARG A 152 -3.65 9.45 -14.15
CA ARG A 152 -4.70 9.90 -15.08
C ARG A 152 -5.83 8.87 -15.24
N ARG A 153 -5.59 7.60 -14.88
CA ARG A 153 -6.62 6.57 -14.68
C ARG A 153 -7.22 6.59 -13.26
N PHE A 154 -6.41 6.76 -12.22
CA PHE A 154 -6.83 6.83 -10.81
C PHE A 154 -7.95 7.85 -10.61
N LEU A 155 -7.79 9.08 -11.12
CA LEU A 155 -8.80 10.15 -11.02
C LEU A 155 -10.13 9.86 -11.75
N LYS A 156 -10.17 8.83 -12.59
CA LYS A 156 -11.38 8.33 -13.28
C LYS A 156 -11.91 7.03 -12.66
N SER A 157 -11.22 6.49 -11.66
CA SER A 157 -11.54 5.23 -11.00
C SER A 157 -12.40 5.45 -9.75
N ARG A 158 -13.12 4.41 -9.33
CA ARG A 158 -13.89 4.40 -8.07
C ARG A 158 -13.04 4.77 -6.84
N PHE A 159 -11.75 4.43 -6.82
CA PHE A 159 -10.84 4.73 -5.72
C PHE A 159 -10.70 6.24 -5.43
N TYR A 160 -10.93 7.08 -6.44
CA TYR A 160 -11.04 8.53 -6.30
C TYR A 160 -12.50 9.00 -6.27
N LEU A 161 -13.31 8.52 -7.23
CA LEU A 161 -14.67 9.03 -7.45
C LEU A 161 -15.63 8.74 -6.29
N ASP A 162 -15.50 7.61 -5.59
CA ASP A 162 -16.35 7.27 -4.45
C ASP A 162 -16.10 8.23 -3.28
N LEU A 163 -14.84 8.66 -3.11
CA LEU A 163 -14.46 9.66 -2.11
C LEU A 163 -14.96 11.05 -2.50
N ALA A 164 -14.69 11.48 -3.74
CA ALA A 164 -15.05 12.82 -4.24
C ALA A 164 -16.57 13.05 -4.33
N ASN A 165 -17.38 12.00 -4.57
CA ASN A 165 -18.83 12.11 -4.73
C ASN A 165 -19.64 11.73 -3.46
N SER A 166 -18.98 11.40 -2.34
CA SER A 166 -19.60 11.00 -1.07
C SER A 166 -20.46 12.08 -0.37
N SER A 167 -20.68 13.22 -1.02
CA SER A 167 -21.57 14.32 -0.62
C SER A 167 -22.98 14.23 -1.23
N SER A 168 -23.22 13.31 -2.18
CA SER A 168 -24.44 13.30 -3.02
C SER A 168 -25.57 12.36 -2.56
N THR A 169 -25.30 11.35 -1.72
CA THR A 169 -26.34 10.49 -1.14
C THR A 169 -27.04 11.19 0.02
N GLY A 170 -28.03 12.02 -0.31
CA GLY A 170 -28.89 12.70 0.66
C GLY A 170 -29.71 11.73 1.50
N SER A 171 -30.13 12.16 2.69
CA SER A 171 -30.99 11.38 3.58
C SER A 171 -32.41 11.23 3.02
N GLU A 172 -32.64 10.19 2.20
CA GLU A 172 -33.99 9.83 1.77
C GLU A 172 -34.87 9.46 2.96
N LYS A 173 -35.79 10.35 3.30
CA LYS A 173 -36.79 10.14 4.35
C LYS A 173 -37.77 9.09 3.88
N GLN A 174 -37.76 7.90 4.48
CA GLN A 174 -38.88 6.96 4.42
C GLN A 174 -40.13 7.56 5.09
N LYS A 175 -40.87 8.38 4.36
CA LYS A 175 -42.27 8.73 4.63
C LYS A 175 -43.14 7.78 3.81
N GLY A 176 -43.60 6.66 4.40
CA GLY A 176 -44.25 5.63 3.59
C GLY A 176 -45.07 4.54 4.28
N ALA A 177 -45.46 4.68 5.56
CA ALA A 177 -46.41 3.74 6.19
C ALA A 177 -47.19 4.39 7.34
N LYS A 178 -48.44 4.79 7.09
CA LYS A 178 -49.44 5.01 8.15
C LYS A 178 -50.53 3.95 7.99
N SER A 179 -50.42 2.87 8.74
CA SER A 179 -51.41 1.80 8.81
C SER A 179 -52.52 2.17 9.81
N SER A 180 -53.71 2.54 9.32
CA SER A 180 -54.88 2.77 10.18
C SER A 180 -56.20 2.73 9.40
N ALA A 181 -56.77 1.54 9.25
CA ALA A 181 -58.18 1.31 8.92
C ALA A 181 -58.54 -0.13 9.34
N ASP A 182 -59.47 -0.27 10.28
CA ASP A 182 -59.81 -1.55 10.91
C ASP A 182 -61.28 -1.89 10.61
N CYS A 183 -61.51 -3.03 9.93
CA CYS A 183 -62.75 -3.84 9.94
C CYS A 183 -64.12 -3.17 9.61
N PRO A 184 -65.25 -3.93 9.55
CA PRO A 184 -65.44 -5.38 9.51
C PRO A 184 -66.16 -5.91 8.23
N SER A 185 -66.48 -7.19 8.29
CA SER A 185 -66.95 -8.15 7.28
C SER A 185 -68.47 -8.14 6.92
N LEU A 186 -68.85 -9.12 6.06
CA LEU A 186 -70.15 -9.83 5.95
C LEU A 186 -71.26 -9.37 4.95
N VAL A 187 -71.27 -10.03 3.77
CA VAL A 187 -72.41 -10.63 2.99
C VAL A 187 -73.63 -9.78 2.51
N PRO A 188 -74.46 -10.27 1.54
CA PRO A 188 -74.27 -11.26 0.45
C PRO A 188 -74.91 -10.87 -0.93
N GLN A 189 -74.93 -11.86 -1.85
CA GLN A 189 -76.03 -12.24 -2.77
C GLN A 189 -76.08 -11.77 -4.24
N CYS A 190 -76.25 -12.81 -5.10
CA CYS A 190 -76.84 -12.84 -6.45
C CYS A 190 -76.12 -12.11 -7.61
N ALA A 191 -76.23 -12.59 -8.86
CA ALA A 191 -77.00 -13.72 -9.39
C ALA A 191 -76.13 -14.71 -10.19
#